data_AF-A0A4Z2I519-F1
#
_entry.id   AF-A0A4Z2I519-F1
#
_cell.length_a   1.000
_cell.length_b   1.000
_cell.length_c   1.000
_cell.angle_alpha   90.00
_cell.angle_beta   90.00
_cell.angle_gamma   90.00
#
_symmetry.space_group_name_H-M   'P 1'
#
loop_
_entity.id
_entity.type
_entity.pdbx_description
1 polymer ?
#
loop_
_entity_poly.entity_id
_entity_poly.type
_entity_poly.pdbx_seq_one_letter_code
_entity_poly.pdbx_strand_id
1 'polypeptide(L)'
;MNSVFNEHPSRRITDDFIEKSVSEALASFNGNREEADNPNTGIGAFRFMLESNKGKSMLEFQELMTVFQLLHWNGSLKAMRERQCSRQEVLAHYSHRALDDDMRTQMAADWVNREQSVASTIALEVASTERELEDARLAGRELRFYKEKKDILMLAVGQLNAANTATLPSH
;
A
#
# COMPACT_ATOMS: atom_id res chain seq x y z
N MET A 1 -22.00 -10.89 -0.02
CA MET A 1 -21.68 -11.99 -0.97
C MET A 1 -20.29 -11.86 -1.61
N ASN A 2 -19.41 -10.96 -1.14
CA ASN A 2 -18.15 -10.60 -1.84
C ASN A 2 -16.85 -11.23 -1.29
N SER A 3 -16.90 -12.06 -0.23
CA SER A 3 -15.67 -12.56 0.41
C SER A 3 -15.19 -13.90 -0.18
N VAL A 4 -16.08 -14.87 -0.41
CA VAL A 4 -15.70 -16.22 -0.92
C VAL A 4 -15.20 -16.19 -2.37
N PHE A 5 -15.53 -15.15 -3.14
CA PHE A 5 -15.21 -15.06 -4.56
C PHE A 5 -13.76 -14.57 -4.84
N ASN A 6 -13.11 -13.95 -3.85
CA ASN A 6 -11.71 -13.50 -3.94
C ASN A 6 -10.70 -14.55 -3.44
N GLU A 7 -11.17 -15.62 -2.82
CA GLU A 7 -10.33 -16.63 -2.18
C GLU A 7 -10.07 -17.87 -3.06
N HIS A 8 -10.70 -17.98 -4.25
CA HIS A 8 -10.52 -19.16 -5.08
C HIS A 8 -9.14 -19.16 -5.78
N PRO A 9 -8.24 -20.13 -5.50
CA PRO A 9 -6.86 -20.17 -6.02
C PRO A 9 -6.73 -20.22 -7.55
N SER A 10 -7.84 -20.47 -8.26
CA SER A 10 -7.87 -20.54 -9.73
C SER A 10 -8.07 -19.19 -10.44
N ARG A 11 -8.33 -18.09 -9.71
CA ARG A 11 -8.50 -16.76 -10.32
C ARG A 11 -7.16 -16.09 -10.53
N ARG A 12 -6.56 -16.43 -11.66
CA ARG A 12 -5.33 -15.81 -12.15
C ARG A 12 -5.64 -14.56 -12.94
N ILE A 13 -4.69 -13.62 -12.96
CA ILE A 13 -4.75 -12.46 -13.83
C ILE A 13 -4.58 -12.94 -15.28
N THR A 14 -5.59 -12.70 -16.11
CA THR A 14 -5.63 -13.03 -17.55
C THR A 14 -5.71 -11.76 -18.39
N ASP A 15 -5.36 -11.84 -19.68
CA ASP A 15 -5.52 -10.72 -20.62
C ASP A 15 -6.94 -10.14 -20.60
N ASP A 16 -7.96 -10.99 -20.65
CA ASP A 16 -9.37 -10.57 -20.59
C ASP A 16 -9.70 -9.81 -19.30
N PHE A 17 -9.12 -10.23 -18.17
CA PHE A 17 -9.30 -9.54 -16.89
C PHE A 17 -8.64 -8.15 -16.93
N ILE A 18 -7.43 -8.05 -17.47
CA ILE A 18 -6.69 -6.78 -17.59
C ILE A 18 -7.50 -5.78 -18.40
N GLU A 19 -7.92 -6.16 -19.61
CA GLU A 19 -8.67 -5.28 -20.50
C GLU A 19 -10.00 -4.83 -19.88
N LYS A 20 -10.71 -5.75 -19.21
CA LYS A 20 -11.95 -5.42 -18.50
C LYS A 20 -11.71 -4.45 -17.35
N SER A 21 -10.73 -4.72 -16.48
CA SER A 21 -10.43 -3.87 -15.32
C SER A 21 -9.94 -2.48 -15.71
N VAL A 22 -9.15 -2.37 -16.78
CA VAL A 22 -8.72 -1.06 -17.31
C VAL A 22 -9.91 -0.30 -17.90
N SER A 23 -10.80 -0.98 -18.64
CA SER A 23 -12.01 -0.36 -19.18
C SER A 23 -12.95 0.14 -18.07
N GLU A 24 -13.13 -0.63 -17.01
CA GLU A 24 -13.91 -0.22 -15.83
C GLU A 24 -13.29 0.99 -15.11
N ALA A 25 -11.96 1.03 -14.98
CA ALA A 25 -11.25 2.18 -14.42
C ALA A 25 -11.45 3.44 -15.28
N LEU A 26 -11.29 3.34 -16.60
CA LEU A 26 -11.51 4.45 -17.52
C LEU A 26 -12.94 5.01 -17.41
N ALA A 27 -13.95 4.13 -17.37
CA ALA A 27 -15.34 4.53 -17.21
C ALA A 27 -15.62 5.20 -15.85
N SER A 28 -14.94 4.76 -14.79
CA SER A 28 -15.12 5.31 -13.44
C SER A 28 -14.49 6.69 -13.26
N PHE A 29 -13.40 6.98 -13.98
CA PHE A 29 -12.65 8.23 -13.87
C PHE A 29 -12.90 9.21 -15.03
N ASN A 30 -13.83 8.90 -15.95
CA ASN A 30 -14.00 9.61 -17.23
C ASN A 30 -12.68 9.76 -18.02
N GLY A 31 -11.77 8.79 -17.89
CA GLY A 31 -10.47 8.79 -18.56
C GLY A 31 -10.58 8.40 -20.04
N ASN A 32 -9.56 8.69 -20.82
CA ASN A 32 -9.47 8.32 -22.23
C ASN A 32 -8.45 7.19 -22.47
N ARG A 33 -8.49 6.53 -23.63
CA ARG A 33 -7.63 5.37 -23.92
C ARG A 33 -6.13 5.73 -23.89
N GLU A 34 -5.78 6.95 -24.25
CA GLU A 34 -4.39 7.44 -24.21
C GLU A 34 -3.83 7.49 -22.77
N GLU A 35 -4.67 7.77 -21.77
CA GLU A 35 -4.25 7.70 -20.37
C GLU A 35 -3.88 6.27 -19.95
N ALA A 36 -4.61 5.27 -20.43
CA ALA A 36 -4.33 3.87 -20.12
C ALA A 36 -3.02 3.36 -20.76
N ASP A 37 -2.63 3.93 -21.91
CA ASP A 37 -1.38 3.59 -22.60
C ASP A 37 -0.17 4.38 -22.08
N ASN A 38 -0.40 5.44 -21.30
CA ASN A 38 0.66 6.22 -20.67
C ASN A 38 0.92 5.73 -19.24
N PRO A 39 2.04 5.04 -18.96
CA PRO A 39 2.31 4.48 -17.64
C PRO A 39 2.53 5.56 -16.56
N ASN A 40 2.67 6.85 -16.95
CA ASN A 40 2.78 7.98 -16.01
C ASN A 40 1.44 8.47 -15.45
N THR A 41 0.33 7.96 -15.94
CA THR A 41 -1.00 8.21 -15.35
C THR A 41 -1.31 7.16 -14.29
N GLY A 42 -2.32 7.41 -13.47
CA GLY A 42 -2.82 6.42 -12.52
C GLY A 42 -3.34 5.15 -13.21
N ILE A 43 -4.03 5.30 -14.34
CA ILE A 43 -4.63 4.19 -15.08
C ILE A 43 -3.55 3.37 -15.80
N GLY A 44 -2.57 4.02 -16.43
CA GLY A 44 -1.47 3.31 -17.08
C GLY A 44 -0.55 2.61 -16.07
N ALA A 45 -0.33 3.19 -14.89
CA ALA A 45 0.38 2.50 -13.80
C ALA A 45 -0.40 1.27 -13.30
N PHE A 46 -1.73 1.36 -13.20
CA PHE A 46 -2.59 0.23 -12.86
C PHE A 46 -2.54 -0.88 -13.92
N ARG A 47 -2.61 -0.53 -15.20
CA ARG A 47 -2.44 -1.48 -16.32
C ARG A 47 -1.08 -2.17 -16.26
N PHE A 48 0.00 -1.41 -16.12
CA PHE A 48 1.36 -1.94 -15.99
C PHE A 48 1.49 -2.94 -14.83
N MET A 49 0.88 -2.64 -13.67
CA MET A 49 0.88 -3.54 -12.51
C MET A 49 0.16 -4.86 -12.81
N LEU A 50 -0.99 -4.80 -13.48
CA LEU A 50 -1.74 -5.99 -13.85
C LEU A 50 -0.99 -6.84 -14.89
N GLU A 51 -0.46 -6.23 -15.95
CA GLU A 51 0.31 -6.92 -16.99
C GLU A 51 1.55 -7.61 -16.42
N SER A 52 2.26 -6.94 -15.52
CA SER A 52 3.48 -7.47 -14.90
C SER A 52 3.22 -8.59 -13.88
N ASN A 53 1.96 -8.82 -13.50
CA ASN A 53 1.55 -9.90 -12.60
C ASN A 53 0.60 -10.89 -13.28
N LYS A 54 0.57 -10.92 -14.62
CA LYS A 54 -0.20 -11.90 -15.39
C LYS A 54 0.15 -13.32 -14.93
N GLY A 55 -0.88 -14.15 -14.78
CA GLY A 55 -0.74 -15.51 -14.30
C GLY A 55 -0.67 -15.66 -12.77
N LYS A 56 -0.38 -14.60 -11.99
CA LYS A 56 -0.51 -14.66 -10.52
C LYS A 56 -1.97 -14.72 -10.10
N SER A 57 -2.24 -15.30 -8.94
CA SER A 57 -3.56 -15.28 -8.32
C SER A 57 -3.96 -13.87 -7.90
N MET A 58 -5.27 -13.64 -7.78
CA MET A 58 -5.80 -12.38 -7.28
C MET A 58 -5.30 -12.07 -5.86
N LEU A 59 -5.11 -13.09 -5.02
CA LEU A 59 -4.58 -12.92 -3.67
C LEU A 59 -3.16 -12.37 -3.69
N GLU A 60 -2.25 -13.01 -4.43
CA GLU A 60 -0.86 -12.56 -4.59
C GLU A 60 -0.80 -11.13 -5.13
N PHE A 61 -1.66 -10.80 -6.10
CA PHE A 61 -1.74 -9.45 -6.64
C PHE A 61 -2.21 -8.44 -5.59
N GLN A 62 -3.22 -8.78 -4.80
CA GLN A 62 -3.73 -7.89 -3.77
C GLN A 62 -2.74 -7.67 -2.62
N GLU A 63 -1.96 -8.69 -2.25
CA GLU A 63 -0.85 -8.54 -1.29
C GLU A 63 0.21 -7.57 -1.82
N LEU A 64 0.62 -7.74 -3.09
CA LEU A 64 1.54 -6.82 -3.74
C LEU A 64 0.97 -5.39 -3.81
N MET A 65 -0.31 -5.24 -4.13
CA MET A 65 -0.97 -3.94 -4.15
C MET A 65 -0.96 -3.28 -2.76
N THR A 66 -1.18 -4.06 -1.70
CA THR A 66 -1.12 -3.56 -0.32
C THR A 66 0.26 -3.00 0.00
N VAL A 67 1.33 -3.71 -0.38
CA VAL A 67 2.72 -3.24 -0.24
C VAL A 67 2.93 -1.91 -0.98
N PHE A 68 2.51 -1.81 -2.24
CA PHE A 68 2.65 -0.59 -3.02
C PHE A 68 1.85 0.59 -2.46
N GLN A 69 0.64 0.35 -1.95
CA GLN A 69 -0.16 1.37 -1.28
C GLN A 69 0.52 1.88 -0.01
N LEU A 70 1.13 0.99 0.78
CA LEU A 70 1.90 1.38 1.97
C LEU A 70 3.17 2.16 1.62
N LEU A 71 3.92 1.73 0.61
CA LEU A 71 5.10 2.45 0.11
C LEU A 71 4.75 3.83 -0.48
N HIS A 72 3.54 3.96 -1.05
CA HIS A 72 3.03 5.24 -1.49
C HIS A 72 2.69 6.12 -0.29
N TRP A 73 1.91 5.59 0.65
CA TRP A 73 1.45 6.28 1.85
C TRP A 73 2.60 6.79 2.73
N ASN A 74 3.58 5.94 3.03
CA ASN A 74 4.75 6.35 3.80
C ASN A 74 5.77 7.14 2.94
N GLY A 75 5.48 7.48 1.68
CA GLY A 75 6.34 8.28 0.83
C GLY A 75 7.62 7.58 0.31
N SER A 76 7.85 6.30 0.61
CA SER A 76 9.00 5.55 0.09
C SER A 76 9.02 5.52 -1.45
N LEU A 77 7.86 5.41 -2.12
CA LEU A 77 7.81 5.48 -3.59
C LEU A 77 8.28 6.84 -4.13
N LYS A 78 7.97 7.93 -3.42
CA LYS A 78 8.44 9.27 -3.78
C LYS A 78 9.97 9.33 -3.67
N ALA A 79 10.54 8.84 -2.57
CA ALA A 79 11.98 8.79 -2.36
C ALA A 79 12.71 7.90 -3.39
N MET A 80 12.14 6.75 -3.74
CA MET A 80 12.67 5.89 -4.80
C MET A 80 12.67 6.58 -6.16
N ARG A 81 11.58 7.29 -6.49
CA ARG A 81 11.50 8.10 -7.72
C ARG A 81 12.56 9.21 -7.75
N GLU A 82 12.81 9.89 -6.64
CA GLU A 82 13.86 10.91 -6.52
C GLU A 82 15.26 10.33 -6.73
N ARG A 83 15.47 9.07 -6.31
CA ARG A 83 16.70 8.30 -6.55
C ARG A 83 16.78 7.66 -7.94
N GLN A 84 15.86 8.01 -8.85
CA GLN A 84 15.78 7.49 -10.22
C GLN A 84 15.56 5.96 -10.30
N CYS A 85 14.97 5.35 -9.28
CA CYS A 85 14.54 3.96 -9.38
C CYS A 85 13.41 3.84 -10.41
N SER A 86 13.58 2.96 -11.39
CA SER A 86 12.56 2.69 -12.40
C SER A 86 11.40 1.88 -11.82
N ARG A 87 10.22 1.95 -12.45
CA ARG A 87 9.07 1.12 -12.05
C ARG A 87 9.37 -0.37 -12.10
N GLN A 88 10.15 -0.80 -13.08
CA GLN A 88 10.53 -2.20 -13.26
C GLN A 88 11.43 -2.69 -12.13
N GLU A 89 12.42 -1.89 -11.70
CA GLU A 89 13.29 -2.24 -10.57
C GLU A 89 12.50 -2.31 -9.27
N VAL A 90 11.65 -1.31 -9.01
CA VAL A 90 10.80 -1.29 -7.81
C VAL A 90 9.87 -2.50 -7.81
N LEU A 91 9.21 -2.78 -8.93
CA LEU A 91 8.34 -3.94 -9.04
C LEU A 91 9.09 -5.26 -8.88
N ALA A 92 10.23 -5.43 -9.52
CA ALA A 92 11.05 -6.63 -9.39
C ALA A 92 11.44 -6.86 -7.92
N HIS A 93 11.84 -5.80 -7.21
CA HIS A 93 12.22 -5.87 -5.80
C HIS A 93 11.07 -6.32 -4.88
N TYR A 94 9.85 -5.80 -5.07
CA TYR A 94 8.71 -6.11 -4.21
C TYR A 94 7.85 -7.29 -4.71
N SER A 95 8.02 -7.75 -5.95
CA SER A 95 7.19 -8.79 -6.58
C SER A 95 7.17 -10.15 -5.86
N HIS A 96 8.19 -10.41 -5.03
CA HIS A 96 8.34 -11.63 -4.23
C HIS A 96 8.49 -11.33 -2.73
N ARG A 97 8.42 -10.06 -2.32
CA ARG A 97 8.50 -9.66 -0.91
C ARG A 97 7.09 -9.49 -0.38
N ALA A 98 6.66 -10.43 0.47
CA ALA A 98 5.48 -10.23 1.29
C ALA A 98 5.71 -9.07 2.26
N LEU A 99 4.63 -8.49 2.78
CA LEU A 99 4.70 -7.54 3.87
C LEU A 99 5.12 -8.28 5.15
N ASP A 100 6.43 -8.31 5.39
CA ASP A 100 7.07 -8.97 6.53
C ASP A 100 7.30 -8.00 7.70
N ASP A 101 7.74 -8.55 8.82
CA ASP A 101 7.97 -7.79 10.05
C ASP A 101 9.11 -6.77 9.89
N ASP A 102 10.11 -7.07 9.07
CA ASP A 102 11.21 -6.15 8.76
C ASP A 102 10.70 -4.91 8.02
N MET A 103 9.85 -5.09 7.01
CA MET A 103 9.21 -3.99 6.29
C MET A 103 8.32 -3.17 7.21
N ARG A 104 7.48 -3.80 8.04
CA ARG A 104 6.64 -3.07 9.01
C ARG A 104 7.48 -2.28 10.00
N THR A 105 8.55 -2.87 10.51
CA THR A 105 9.47 -2.24 11.46
C THR A 105 10.19 -1.05 10.84
N GLN A 106 10.66 -1.18 9.59
CA GLN A 106 11.29 -0.08 8.85
C GLN A 106 10.31 1.07 8.61
N MET A 107 9.07 0.77 8.19
CA MET A 107 8.04 1.79 7.99
C MET A 107 7.68 2.47 9.31
N ALA A 108 7.60 1.73 10.42
CA ALA A 108 7.37 2.28 11.74
C ALA A 108 8.50 3.23 12.15
N ALA A 109 9.76 2.85 11.93
CA ALA A 109 10.92 3.71 12.21
C ALA A 109 10.89 5.01 11.38
N ASP A 110 10.46 4.96 10.12
CA ASP A 110 10.27 6.15 9.29
C ASP A 110 9.25 7.13 9.91
N TRP A 111 8.16 6.60 10.49
CA TRP A 111 7.17 7.41 11.22
C TRP A 111 7.73 7.98 12.52
N VAL A 112 8.50 7.20 13.29
CA VAL A 112 9.19 7.70 14.49
C VAL A 112 10.12 8.86 14.14
N ASN A 113 10.89 8.76 13.06
CA ASN A 113 11.76 9.84 12.60
C ASN A 113 10.98 11.10 12.18
N ARG A 114 9.78 10.94 11.61
CA ARG A 114 8.89 12.08 11.29
C ARG A 114 8.36 12.75 12.53
N GLU A 115 7.96 11.99 13.55
CA GLU A 115 7.47 12.52 14.82
C GLU A 115 8.52 13.43 15.48
N GLN A 116 9.80 13.06 15.41
CA GLN A 116 10.91 13.88 15.90
C GLN A 116 11.03 15.23 15.17
N SER A 117 10.63 15.28 13.91
CA SER A 117 10.66 16.50 13.10
C SER A 117 9.40 17.35 13.28
N VAL A 118 8.25 16.69 13.37
CA VAL A 118 6.92 17.31 13.49
C VAL A 118 6.13 16.54 14.54
N ALA A 119 5.99 17.15 15.72
CA ALA A 119 5.28 16.54 16.84
C ALA A 119 3.80 16.26 16.51
N SER A 120 3.26 15.22 17.15
CA SER A 120 1.89 14.71 16.99
C SER A 120 1.54 14.15 15.60
N THR A 121 2.51 13.98 14.71
CA THR A 121 2.30 13.43 13.37
C THR A 121 1.72 12.02 13.43
N ILE A 122 2.26 11.14 14.28
CA ILE A 122 1.78 9.77 14.44
C ILE A 122 0.37 9.76 15.04
N ALA A 123 0.11 10.58 16.06
CA ALA A 123 -1.20 10.63 16.70
C ALA A 123 -2.30 11.08 15.72
N LEU A 124 -2.00 12.09 14.89
CA LEU A 124 -2.90 12.54 13.83
C LEU A 124 -3.13 11.47 12.77
N GLU A 125 -2.07 10.78 12.34
CA GLU A 125 -2.16 9.73 11.33
C GLU A 125 -2.93 8.51 11.84
N VAL A 126 -2.78 8.13 13.11
CA VAL A 126 -3.57 7.06 13.75
C VAL A 126 -5.06 7.41 13.71
N ALA A 127 -5.43 8.62 14.16
CA ALA A 127 -6.82 9.06 14.16
C ALA A 127 -7.41 9.10 12.73
N SER A 128 -6.62 9.52 11.74
CA SER A 128 -7.03 9.49 10.34
C SER A 128 -7.24 8.06 9.84
N THR A 129 -6.31 7.16 10.14
CA THR A 129 -6.37 5.74 9.74
C THR A 129 -7.61 5.05 10.30
N GLU A 130 -7.95 5.30 11.56
CA GLU A 130 -9.12 4.69 12.20
C GLU A 130 -10.42 5.12 11.54
N ARG A 131 -10.53 6.40 11.16
CA ARG A 131 -11.67 6.91 10.40
C ARG A 131 -11.75 6.27 9.01
N GLU A 132 -10.64 6.24 8.27
CA GLU A 132 -10.58 5.64 6.95
C GLU A 132 -10.93 4.14 6.96
N LEU A 133 -10.46 3.41 7.98
CA LEU A 133 -10.78 2.01 8.18
C LEU A 133 -12.29 1.80 8.39
N GLU A 134 -12.91 2.62 9.23
CA GLU A 134 -14.35 2.53 9.49
C GLU A 134 -15.17 2.89 8.24
N ASP A 135 -14.79 3.95 7.53
CA ASP A 135 -15.43 4.34 6.27
C ASP A 135 -15.32 3.22 5.22
N ALA A 136 -14.15 2.57 5.12
CA ALA A 136 -13.95 1.44 4.23
C ALA A 136 -14.79 0.22 4.63
N ARG A 137 -14.91 -0.04 5.93
CA ARG A 137 -15.74 -1.12 6.48
C ARG A 137 -17.22 -0.91 6.16
N LEU A 138 -17.74 0.30 6.38
CA LEU A 138 -19.13 0.66 6.09
C LEU A 138 -19.44 0.60 4.60
N ALA A 139 -18.48 0.97 3.75
CA ALA A 139 -18.61 0.90 2.29
C ALA A 139 -18.36 -0.50 1.71
N GLY A 140 -18.02 -1.50 2.54
CA GLY A 140 -17.69 -2.86 2.06
C GLY A 140 -16.45 -2.91 1.14
N ARG A 141 -15.53 -1.95 1.31
CA ARG A 141 -14.25 -1.89 0.58
C ARG A 141 -13.24 -2.86 1.18
N GLU A 142 -12.15 -3.05 0.45
CA GLU A 142 -11.02 -3.82 0.96
C GLU A 142 -10.39 -3.12 2.19
N LEU A 143 -10.08 -3.90 3.23
CA LEU A 143 -9.62 -3.46 4.54
C LEU A 143 -8.14 -3.74 4.84
N ARG A 144 -7.43 -4.60 4.08
CA ARG A 144 -6.03 -4.97 4.43
C ARG A 144 -5.13 -3.77 4.52
N PHE A 145 -5.16 -2.87 3.53
CA PHE A 145 -4.35 -1.65 3.56
C PHE A 145 -4.54 -0.84 4.85
N TYR A 146 -5.79 -0.59 5.26
CA TYR A 146 -6.08 0.20 6.46
C TYR A 146 -5.68 -0.52 7.76
N LYS A 147 -5.82 -1.85 7.80
CA LYS A 147 -5.36 -2.66 8.93
C LYS A 147 -3.84 -2.61 9.07
N GLU A 148 -3.11 -2.85 7.99
CA GLU A 148 -1.65 -2.78 7.98
C GLU A 148 -1.13 -1.38 8.31
N LYS A 149 -1.78 -0.34 7.79
CA LYS A 149 -1.51 1.06 8.13
C LYS A 149 -1.62 1.29 9.64
N LYS A 150 -2.71 0.80 10.26
CA LYS A 150 -2.92 0.88 11.71
C LYS A 150 -1.84 0.11 12.48
N ASP A 151 -1.53 -1.11 12.08
CA ASP A 151 -0.54 -1.95 12.77
C ASP A 151 0.87 -1.32 12.73
N ILE A 152 1.29 -0.77 11.58
CA ILE A 152 2.56 -0.04 11.44
C ILE A 152 2.62 1.19 12.36
N LEU A 153 1.53 1.97 12.43
CA LEU A 153 1.48 3.14 13.32
C LEU A 153 1.51 2.74 14.79
N MET A 154 0.82 1.66 15.18
CA MET A 154 0.86 1.15 16.54
C MET A 154 2.25 0.63 16.92
N LEU A 155 2.96 0.00 15.98
CA LEU A 155 4.38 -0.35 16.16
C LEU A 155 5.24 0.91 16.38
N ALA A 156 5.03 1.98 15.62
CA ALA A 156 5.75 3.24 15.79
C ALA A 156 5.49 3.88 17.17
N VAL A 157 4.23 3.88 17.64
CA VAL A 157 3.87 4.33 19.00
C VAL A 157 4.59 3.49 20.06
N GLY A 158 4.65 2.17 19.89
CA GLY A 158 5.39 1.27 20.78
C GLY A 158 6.88 1.61 20.86
N GLN A 159 7.51 1.85 19.71
CA GLN A 159 8.93 2.24 19.63
C GLN A 159 9.21 3.59 20.33
N LEU A 160 8.32 4.59 20.17
CA LEU A 160 8.43 5.87 20.87
C LEU A 160 8.32 5.73 22.39
N ASN A 161 7.36 4.95 22.85
CA ASN A 161 7.17 4.71 24.29
C ASN A 161 8.41 4.02 24.89
N ALA A 162 8.99 3.05 24.19
CA ALA A 162 10.23 2.39 24.61
C ALA A 162 11.44 3.34 24.64
N ALA A 163 11.55 4.25 23.67
CA ALA A 163 12.61 5.26 23.66
C ALA A 163 12.47 6.28 24.81
N ASN A 164 11.24 6.68 25.12
CA ASN A 164 10.93 7.60 26.22
C ASN A 164 11.18 6.97 27.59
N THR A 165 10.92 5.68 27.78
CA THR A 165 11.24 4.99 29.03
C THR A 165 12.74 4.75 29.20
N ALA A 166 13.48 4.49 28.12
CA ALA A 166 14.93 4.32 28.15
C ALA A 166 15.70 5.62 28.49
N THR A 167 15.08 6.79 28.32
CA THR A 167 15.70 8.10 28.56
C THR A 167 15.42 8.68 29.95
N LEU A 168 14.57 8.04 30.76
CA LEU A 168 14.32 8.42 32.15
C LEU A 168 15.38 7.79 33.07
N PRO A 169 16.18 8.58 33.82
CA PRO A 169 17.11 8.01 34.79
C PRO A 169 16.34 7.33 35.91
N SER A 170 16.67 6.08 36.19
CA SER A 170 16.22 5.36 37.37
C SER A 170 16.77 6.07 38.61
N HIS A 171 15.90 6.78 39.34
CA HIS A 171 16.17 7.39 40.63
C HIS A 171 16.29 6.35 41.74
#